data_AF-A0A7S3ARB8-F1
#
_entry.id   AF-A0A7S3ARB8-F1
#
_cell.length_a   1.000
_cell.length_b   1.000
_cell.length_c   1.000
_cell.angle_alpha   90.00
_cell.angle_beta   90.00
_cell.angle_gamma   90.00
#
_symmetry.space_group_name_H-M   'P 1'
#
loop_
_entity.id
_entity.type
_entity.pdbx_description
1 polymer ?
#
loop_
_entity_poly.entity_id
_entity_poly.type
_entity_poly.pdbx_seq_one_letter_code
_entity_poly.pdbx_strand_id
1 'polypeptide(L)'
;QYFVYRNLRTGAEAYRAPKYSLPAALAHVVDLVAPTVRLPAETISPVQPAAKTAEAIQARGLFNTPKSLRKLYSVGDTVGISAANKQAVTGFLGQHFVEADLDEFHVLYFHKSGVGSKIAKVGDDSGVLSGTEAMLDAEYVTAMGANITTEFW
;
A
#
# COMPACT_ATOMS: atom_id res chain seq x y z
N GLN A 1 12.17 3.36 -30.94
CA GLN A 1 10.88 4.07 -31.11
C GLN A 1 9.98 3.73 -29.94
N TYR A 2 9.32 4.74 -29.36
CA TYR A 2 8.32 4.54 -28.31
C TYR A 2 6.92 4.47 -28.90
N PHE A 3 6.06 3.66 -28.28
CA PHE A 3 4.64 3.50 -28.57
C PHE A 3 3.83 3.72 -27.30
N VAL A 4 2.57 4.13 -27.48
CA VAL A 4 1.60 4.26 -26.39
C VAL A 4 0.85 2.94 -26.27
N TYR A 5 0.92 2.34 -25.09
CA TYR A 5 0.14 1.17 -24.70
C TYR A 5 -0.95 1.65 -23.76
N ARG A 6 -2.21 1.44 -24.15
CA ARG A 6 -3.36 1.81 -23.33
C ARG A 6 -3.98 0.56 -22.71
N ASN A 7 -4.15 0.60 -21.40
CA ASN A 7 -4.91 -0.40 -20.69
C ASN A 7 -6.40 -0.23 -20.98
N LEU A 8 -7.06 -1.25 -21.54
CA LEU A 8 -8.47 -1.16 -21.93
C LEU A 8 -9.42 -1.18 -20.72
N ARG A 9 -8.99 -1.72 -19.57
CA ARG A 9 -9.79 -1.82 -18.35
C ARG A 9 -9.73 -0.54 -17.53
N THR A 10 -8.53 -0.03 -17.29
CA THR A 10 -8.31 1.13 -16.40
C THR A 10 -8.18 2.44 -17.16
N GLY A 11 -7.95 2.41 -18.47
CA GLY A 11 -7.66 3.58 -19.29
C GLY A 11 -6.24 4.13 -19.13
N ALA A 12 -5.43 3.56 -18.24
CA ALA A 12 -4.05 3.99 -17.99
C ALA A 12 -3.17 3.83 -19.23
N GLU A 13 -2.25 4.78 -19.45
CA GLU A 13 -1.34 4.79 -20.58
C GLU A 13 0.11 4.59 -20.14
N ALA A 14 0.88 3.84 -20.94
CA ALA A 14 2.30 3.65 -20.75
C ALA A 14 3.05 3.83 -22.07
N TYR A 15 4.12 4.63 -22.04
CA TYR A 15 5.00 4.86 -23.18
C TYR A 15 6.17 3.87 -23.11
N ARG A 16 6.23 2.90 -24.03
CA ARG A 16 7.27 1.86 -24.03
C ARG A 16 7.84 1.60 -25.42
N ALA A 17 9.05 1.07 -25.50
CA ALA A 17 9.65 0.54 -26.71
C ALA A 17 9.73 -0.99 -26.61
N PRO A 18 9.51 -1.76 -27.69
CA PRO A 18 9.61 -3.22 -27.65
C PRO A 18 11.01 -3.74 -27.31
N LYS A 19 12.05 -2.96 -27.66
CA LYS A 19 13.47 -3.25 -27.39
C LYS A 19 14.31 -1.97 -27.48
N TYR A 20 15.49 -2.00 -26.87
CA TYR A 20 16.53 -0.97 -27.04
C TYR A 20 17.91 -1.63 -27.04
N SER A 21 18.92 -0.89 -27.50
CA SER A 21 20.33 -1.24 -27.39
C SER A 21 21.13 0.00 -26.96
N LEU A 22 22.29 -0.22 -26.36
CA LEU A 22 23.24 0.82 -26.00
C LEU A 22 24.55 0.63 -26.77
N PRO A 23 25.32 1.71 -27.02
CA PRO A 23 26.69 1.59 -27.49
C PRO A 23 27.54 0.70 -26.57
N ALA A 24 28.43 -0.11 -27.14
CA ALA A 24 29.31 -1.01 -26.39
C ALA A 24 30.16 -0.27 -25.34
N ALA A 25 30.53 0.99 -25.63
CA ALA A 25 31.25 1.85 -24.70
C ALA A 25 30.49 2.11 -23.38
N LEU A 26 29.16 2.01 -23.36
CA LEU A 26 28.35 2.22 -22.16
C LEU A 26 28.09 0.94 -21.35
N ALA A 27 28.51 -0.23 -21.85
CA ALA A 27 28.20 -1.51 -21.23
C ALA A 27 28.79 -1.68 -19.81
N HIS A 28 29.81 -0.89 -19.45
CA HIS A 28 30.46 -0.92 -18.13
C HIS A 28 29.94 0.15 -17.16
N VAL A 29 29.07 1.06 -17.62
CA VAL A 29 28.55 2.20 -16.82
C VAL A 29 27.03 2.26 -16.75
N VAL A 30 26.31 1.49 -17.59
CA VAL A 30 24.85 1.48 -17.61
C VAL A 30 24.33 0.04 -17.53
N ASP A 31 23.64 -0.27 -16.43
CA ASP A 31 23.01 -1.57 -16.23
C ASP A 31 21.66 -1.69 -16.97
N LEU A 32 20.86 -0.62 -16.93
CA LEU A 32 19.49 -0.62 -17.43
C LEU A 32 18.99 0.79 -17.74
N VAL A 33 18.28 0.93 -18.87
CA VAL A 33 17.41 2.07 -19.12
C VAL A 33 15.96 1.66 -18.82
N ALA A 34 15.38 2.28 -17.80
CA ALA A 34 14.00 2.04 -17.36
C ALA A 34 13.22 3.37 -17.23
N PRO A 35 11.89 3.35 -17.46
CA PRO A 35 11.07 2.23 -17.90
C PRO A 35 10.96 2.16 -19.44
N THR A 36 11.85 1.40 -20.11
CA THR A 36 11.84 1.32 -21.59
C THR A 36 10.96 0.19 -22.12
N VAL A 37 11.10 -1.04 -21.62
CA VAL A 37 10.44 -2.22 -22.20
C VAL A 37 9.33 -2.81 -21.31
N ARG A 38 9.36 -2.57 -20.00
CA ARG A 38 8.44 -3.20 -19.04
C ARG A 38 7.14 -2.42 -18.91
N LEU A 39 6.00 -3.03 -19.23
CA LEU A 39 4.70 -2.44 -18.92
C LEU A 39 4.46 -2.43 -17.39
N PRO A 40 3.76 -1.42 -16.85
CA PRO A 40 3.33 -1.43 -15.46
C PRO A 40 2.49 -2.68 -15.18
N ALA A 41 2.68 -3.29 -14.01
CA ALA A 41 1.79 -4.36 -13.58
C ALA A 41 0.38 -3.78 -13.34
N GLU A 42 -0.65 -4.51 -13.79
CA GLU A 42 -2.00 -4.24 -13.32
C GLU A 42 -2.16 -4.80 -11.92
N THR A 43 -2.32 -3.90 -10.99
CA THR A 43 -2.66 -4.16 -9.60
C THR A 43 -4.17 -4.40 -9.51
N ILE A 44 -4.53 -5.64 -9.19
CA ILE A 44 -5.91 -6.03 -8.90
C ILE A 44 -6.17 -5.59 -7.46
N SER A 45 -7.14 -4.70 -7.26
CA SER A 45 -7.57 -4.34 -5.91
C SER A 45 -8.05 -5.62 -5.19
N PRO A 46 -7.60 -5.89 -3.97
CA PRO A 46 -8.06 -7.04 -3.18
C PRO A 46 -9.51 -6.86 -2.69
N VAL A 47 -10.13 -5.71 -2.98
CA VAL A 47 -11.48 -5.36 -2.55
C VAL A 47 -12.49 -6.33 -3.16
N GLN A 48 -13.05 -7.16 -2.29
CA GLN A 48 -14.23 -7.93 -2.64
C GLN A 48 -15.45 -7.01 -2.77
N PRO A 49 -16.42 -7.36 -3.64
CA PRO A 49 -17.68 -6.65 -3.70
C PRO A 49 -18.32 -6.57 -2.31
N ALA A 50 -18.80 -5.37 -1.97
CA ALA A 50 -19.56 -5.15 -0.75
C ALA A 50 -20.73 -6.13 -0.69
N ALA A 51 -20.95 -6.74 0.48
CA ALA A 51 -22.12 -7.58 0.70
C ALA A 51 -23.37 -6.70 0.57
N LYS A 52 -24.31 -7.12 -0.29
CA LYS A 52 -25.49 -6.32 -0.64
C LYS A 52 -26.66 -6.51 0.32
N THR A 53 -26.57 -7.45 1.26
CA THR A 53 -27.65 -7.77 2.21
C THR A 53 -27.14 -7.78 3.64
N ALA A 54 -28.03 -7.43 4.57
CA ALA A 54 -27.71 -7.41 6.00
C ALA A 54 -27.29 -8.80 6.50
N GLU A 55 -27.92 -9.87 6.00
CA GLU A 55 -27.60 -11.25 6.34
C GLU A 55 -26.20 -11.63 5.84
N ALA A 56 -25.80 -11.18 4.66
CA ALA A 56 -24.46 -11.42 4.12
C ALA A 56 -23.39 -10.61 4.87
N ILE A 57 -23.71 -9.40 5.33
CA ILE A 57 -22.82 -8.60 6.19
C ILE A 57 -22.66 -9.29 7.56
N GLN A 58 -23.75 -9.75 8.15
CA GLN A 58 -23.75 -10.41 9.45
C GLN A 58 -23.06 -11.78 9.42
N ALA A 59 -23.27 -12.56 8.36
CA ALA A 59 -22.60 -13.84 8.12
C ALA A 59 -21.10 -13.66 7.83
N ARG A 60 -20.72 -12.54 7.18
CA ARG A 60 -19.31 -12.23 6.92
C ARG A 60 -18.53 -11.82 8.14
N GLY A 61 -19.18 -11.35 9.21
CA GLY A 61 -18.53 -10.95 10.46
C GLY A 61 -17.39 -9.93 10.30
N LEU A 62 -16.83 -9.46 11.42
CA LEU A 62 -15.58 -8.71 11.44
C LEU A 62 -14.47 -9.67 11.88
N PHE A 63 -14.01 -10.54 10.96
CA PHE A 63 -13.04 -11.58 11.30
C PHE A 63 -11.58 -11.11 11.30
N ASN A 64 -11.24 -10.13 10.45
CA ASN A 64 -9.86 -9.71 10.23
C ASN A 64 -9.55 -8.35 10.85
N THR A 65 -10.10 -8.03 12.03
CA THR A 65 -9.74 -6.79 12.75
C THR A 65 -8.33 -6.87 13.34
N PRO A 66 -7.65 -5.75 13.62
CA PRO A 66 -6.41 -5.73 14.39
C PRO A 66 -6.47 -6.58 15.66
N LYS A 67 -7.55 -6.49 16.44
CA LYS A 67 -7.73 -7.28 17.66
C LYS A 67 -7.74 -8.78 17.38
N SER A 68 -8.49 -9.24 16.39
CA SER A 68 -8.57 -10.67 16.07
C SER A 68 -7.28 -11.21 15.46
N LEU A 69 -6.61 -10.43 14.59
CA LEU A 69 -5.34 -10.81 13.98
C LEU A 69 -4.20 -10.85 15.00
N ARG A 70 -4.09 -9.85 15.88
CA ARG A 70 -3.08 -9.84 16.96
C ARG A 70 -3.29 -10.98 17.95
N LYS A 71 -4.53 -11.38 18.20
CA LYS A 71 -4.83 -12.60 18.98
C LYS A 71 -4.42 -13.86 18.22
N LEU A 72 -4.79 -13.97 16.94
CA LEU A 72 -4.51 -15.14 16.11
C LEU A 72 -3.01 -15.42 16.02
N TYR A 73 -2.21 -14.38 15.80
CA TYR A 73 -0.75 -14.49 15.70
C TYR A 73 -0.02 -14.34 17.04
N SER A 74 -0.73 -14.39 18.17
CA SER A 74 -0.15 -14.32 19.51
C SER A 74 0.72 -13.08 19.77
N VAL A 75 0.38 -11.95 19.13
CA VAL A 75 1.03 -10.64 19.34
C VAL A 75 0.56 -9.99 20.65
N GLY A 76 -0.73 -10.17 20.99
CA GLY A 76 -1.34 -9.55 22.17
C GLY A 76 -1.19 -8.02 22.15
N ASP A 77 -0.73 -7.45 23.27
CA ASP A 77 -0.52 -6.01 23.44
C ASP A 77 0.92 -5.56 23.14
N THR A 78 1.74 -6.42 22.55
CA THR A 78 3.16 -6.14 22.26
C THR A 78 3.33 -5.01 21.25
N VAL A 79 4.19 -4.04 21.54
CA VAL A 79 4.50 -2.91 20.65
C VAL A 79 5.99 -2.77 20.40
N GLY A 80 6.36 -2.06 19.33
CA GLY A 80 7.71 -1.59 19.12
C GLY A 80 8.19 -0.74 20.29
N ILE A 81 9.42 -0.98 20.76
CA ILE A 81 10.05 -0.23 21.85
C ILE A 81 11.30 0.54 21.42
N SER A 82 11.86 0.18 20.26
CA SER A 82 13.08 0.77 19.73
C SER A 82 12.73 1.90 18.77
N ALA A 83 13.16 3.12 19.10
CA ALA A 83 13.06 4.27 18.19
C ALA A 83 13.94 4.12 16.93
N ALA A 84 14.87 3.15 16.90
CA ALA A 84 15.69 2.87 15.73
C ALA A 84 14.97 1.99 14.71
N ASN A 85 13.87 1.32 15.10
CA ASN A 85 13.13 0.46 14.18
C ASN A 85 12.22 1.31 13.30
N LYS A 86 12.25 1.01 12.00
CA LYS A 86 11.37 1.61 11.01
C LYS A 86 10.65 0.52 10.22
N GLN A 87 9.48 0.86 9.72
CA GLN A 87 8.77 0.09 8.72
C GLN A 87 8.28 1.03 7.61
N ALA A 88 8.06 0.49 6.43
CA ALA A 88 7.61 1.26 5.29
C ALA A 88 6.63 0.45 4.44
N VAL A 89 5.67 1.15 3.87
CA VAL A 89 4.75 0.64 2.85
C VAL A 89 4.99 1.44 1.59
N THR A 90 4.88 0.78 0.43
CA THR A 90 4.84 1.48 -0.85
C THR A 90 3.70 0.98 -1.72
N GLY A 91 3.02 1.91 -2.39
CA GLY A 91 1.87 1.63 -3.24
C GLY A 91 2.04 2.21 -4.65
N PHE A 92 1.73 1.41 -5.68
CA PHE A 92 1.83 1.85 -7.09
C PHE A 92 0.47 2.09 -7.75
N LEU A 93 -0.57 2.34 -6.93
CA LEU A 93 -1.95 2.55 -7.39
C LEU A 93 -2.31 4.00 -7.70
N GLY A 94 -1.43 4.95 -7.42
CA GLY A 94 -1.78 6.37 -7.45
C GLY A 94 -2.85 6.72 -6.41
N GLN A 95 -2.94 5.92 -5.34
CA GLN A 95 -3.84 6.13 -4.20
C GLN A 95 -3.04 6.67 -3.02
N HIS A 96 -3.60 7.62 -2.28
CA HIS A 96 -3.06 8.04 -0.98
C HIS A 96 -3.94 7.51 0.16
N PHE A 97 -3.35 7.38 1.35
CA PHE A 97 -4.12 7.20 2.57
C PHE A 97 -4.52 8.58 3.13
N VAL A 98 -5.61 8.63 3.89
CA VAL A 98 -6.13 9.82 4.55
C VAL A 98 -5.84 9.70 6.04
N GLU A 99 -5.15 10.68 6.61
CA GLU A 99 -4.75 10.66 8.02
C GLU A 99 -5.96 10.65 8.97
N ALA A 100 -7.01 11.40 8.64
CA ALA A 100 -8.24 11.42 9.44
C ALA A 100 -8.94 10.05 9.48
N ASP A 101 -9.00 9.34 8.35
CA ASP A 101 -9.61 8.01 8.27
C ASP A 101 -8.75 6.97 9.02
N LEU A 102 -7.42 7.14 8.99
CA LEU A 102 -6.49 6.30 9.75
C LEU A 102 -6.66 6.50 11.27
N ASP A 103 -6.79 7.75 11.72
CA ASP A 103 -7.08 8.07 13.12
C ASP A 103 -8.41 7.46 13.56
N GLU A 104 -9.46 7.57 12.73
CA GLU A 104 -10.76 6.94 12.98
C GLU A 104 -10.63 5.41 13.06
N PHE A 105 -9.89 4.79 12.14
CA PHE A 105 -9.63 3.35 12.17
C PHE A 105 -8.93 2.91 13.46
N HIS A 106 -7.91 3.64 13.91
CA HIS A 106 -7.24 3.34 15.18
C HIS A 106 -8.19 3.47 16.37
N VAL A 107 -9.04 4.49 16.38
CA VAL A 107 -10.06 4.67 17.42
C VAL A 107 -11.05 3.51 17.43
N LEU A 108 -11.52 3.04 16.27
CA LEU A 108 -12.55 1.99 16.19
C LEU A 108 -11.99 0.58 16.45
N TYR A 109 -10.76 0.31 15.97
CA TYR A 109 -10.26 -1.05 15.85
C TYR A 109 -8.97 -1.34 16.61
N PHE A 110 -8.31 -0.32 17.16
CA PHE A 110 -6.99 -0.46 17.78
C PHE A 110 -6.83 0.37 19.07
N HIS A 111 -7.63 0.05 20.09
CA HIS A 111 -7.61 0.75 21.38
C HIS A 111 -6.36 0.44 22.24
N LYS A 112 -5.66 1.49 22.66
CA LYS A 112 -4.61 1.59 23.70
C LYS A 112 -3.28 0.86 23.48
N SER A 113 -3.22 -0.23 22.72
CA SER A 113 -1.99 -1.00 22.51
C SER A 113 -1.09 -0.44 21.39
N GLY A 114 -1.18 0.85 21.06
CA GLY A 114 -0.47 1.42 19.92
C GLY A 114 -0.25 2.93 19.93
N VAL A 115 -0.21 3.54 21.12
CA VAL A 115 0.11 4.96 21.25
C VAL A 115 1.42 5.25 20.50
N GLY A 116 1.36 6.15 19.51
CA GLY A 116 2.54 6.60 18.77
C GLY A 116 2.72 6.04 17.36
N SER A 117 1.83 5.17 16.86
CA SER A 117 1.86 4.68 15.47
C SER A 117 1.50 5.78 14.44
N LYS A 118 2.37 6.79 14.30
CA LYS A 118 2.26 7.80 13.25
C LYS A 118 2.92 7.31 11.97
N ILE A 119 2.31 7.69 10.85
CA ILE A 119 2.81 7.40 9.52
C ILE A 119 3.22 8.70 8.83
N ALA A 120 4.42 8.73 8.25
CA ALA A 120 4.92 9.86 7.49
C ALA A 120 4.76 9.58 6.00
N LYS A 121 4.20 10.53 5.25
CA LYS A 121 4.21 10.49 3.78
C LYS A 121 5.59 10.88 3.27
N VAL A 122 6.19 10.06 2.42
CA VAL A 122 7.52 10.27 1.83
C VAL A 122 7.44 10.02 0.33
N GLY A 123 8.16 10.80 -0.47
CA GLY A 123 8.10 10.71 -1.93
C GLY A 123 7.15 11.75 -2.55
N ASP A 124 6.73 11.50 -3.78
CA ASP A 124 5.82 12.39 -4.50
C ASP A 124 4.37 12.13 -4.09
N ASP A 125 3.75 13.10 -3.40
CA ASP A 125 2.32 13.10 -3.07
C ASP A 125 1.48 13.46 -4.32
N SER A 126 1.67 12.70 -5.40
CA SER A 126 1.00 12.88 -6.69
C SER A 126 -0.32 12.11 -6.78
N GLY A 127 -0.64 11.34 -5.73
CA GLY A 127 -1.90 10.61 -5.60
C GLY A 127 -3.08 11.57 -5.48
N VAL A 128 -3.91 11.64 -6.51
CA VAL A 128 -5.08 12.53 -6.57
C VAL A 128 -6.33 11.95 -5.88
N LEU A 129 -6.30 10.67 -5.50
CA LEU A 129 -7.44 9.96 -4.94
C LEU A 129 -7.05 9.22 -3.67
N SER A 130 -7.86 9.36 -2.63
CA SER A 130 -7.83 8.42 -1.53
C SER A 130 -8.29 7.05 -2.04
N GLY A 131 -7.71 5.98 -1.51
CA GLY A 131 -7.97 4.66 -2.05
C GLY A 131 -7.92 3.55 -1.04
N THR A 132 -8.73 2.52 -1.28
CA THR A 132 -8.91 1.41 -0.35
C THR A 132 -7.63 0.63 -0.09
N GLU A 133 -6.74 0.48 -1.07
CA GLU A 133 -5.48 -0.22 -0.84
C GLU A 133 -4.53 0.61 0.02
N ALA A 134 -4.38 1.89 -0.30
CA ALA A 134 -3.49 2.77 0.45
C ALA A 134 -3.94 2.91 1.91
N MET A 135 -5.25 2.98 2.15
CA MET A 135 -5.83 2.91 3.49
C MET A 135 -5.55 1.56 4.15
N LEU A 136 -5.88 0.45 3.48
CA LEU A 136 -5.70 -0.90 4.01
C LEU A 136 -4.26 -1.15 4.46
N ASP A 137 -3.29 -0.78 3.62
CA ASP A 137 -1.87 -0.96 3.96
C ASP A 137 -1.46 -0.10 5.16
N ALA A 138 -1.85 1.19 5.17
CA ALA A 138 -1.54 2.12 6.26
C ALA A 138 -2.18 1.69 7.59
N GLU A 139 -3.45 1.30 7.57
CA GLU A 139 -4.23 0.85 8.72
C GLU A 139 -3.62 -0.41 9.36
N TYR A 140 -3.36 -1.44 8.56
CA TYR A 140 -2.94 -2.73 9.09
C TYR A 140 -1.46 -2.77 9.43
N VAL A 141 -0.58 -2.09 8.70
CA VAL A 141 0.85 -2.04 9.08
C VAL A 141 1.03 -1.36 10.43
N THR A 142 0.29 -0.28 10.69
CA THR A 142 0.40 0.51 11.92
C THR A 142 -0.31 -0.12 13.12
N ALA A 143 -1.34 -0.94 12.87
CA ALA A 143 -2.04 -1.68 13.91
C ALA A 143 -1.36 -3.01 14.28
N MET A 144 -0.75 -3.70 13.31
CA MET A 144 -0.01 -4.95 13.57
C MET A 144 1.41 -4.67 14.08
N GLY A 145 2.12 -3.73 13.44
CA GLY A 145 3.45 -3.24 13.82
C GLY A 145 3.38 -1.93 14.58
N ALA A 146 2.72 -1.93 15.74
CA ALA A 146 2.41 -0.70 16.45
C ALA A 146 3.61 -0.07 17.17
N ASN A 147 3.58 1.25 17.36
CA ASN A 147 4.64 2.08 17.95
C ASN A 147 6.00 1.93 17.22
N ILE A 148 5.96 1.74 15.91
CA ILE A 148 7.13 1.73 15.03
C ILE A 148 6.97 2.89 14.06
N THR A 149 8.04 3.68 13.85
CA THR A 149 8.05 4.75 12.86
C THR A 149 7.74 4.17 11.49
N THR A 150 6.64 4.65 10.88
CA THR A 150 6.14 4.13 9.61
C THR A 150 6.26 5.19 8.53
N GLU A 151 6.73 4.80 7.36
CA GLU A 151 6.78 5.65 6.17
C GLU A 151 5.83 5.08 5.10
N PHE A 152 5.12 5.94 4.39
CA PHE A 152 4.28 5.59 3.24
C PHE A 152 4.87 6.24 1.99
N TRP A 153 5.18 5.42 0.98
CA TRP A 153 5.87 5.77 -0.25
C TRP A 153 5.02 5.58 -1.51
#